data_AF-A0A6P7G8J5-F1
#
_entry.id   AF-A0A6P7G8J5-F1
#
_cell.length_a   1.000
_cell.length_b   1.000
_cell.length_c   1.000
_cell.angle_alpha   90.00
_cell.angle_beta   90.00
_cell.angle_gamma   90.00
#
_symmetry.space_group_name_H-M   'P 1'
#
loop_
_entity.id
_entity.type
_entity.pdbx_description
1 polymer ?
#
loop_
_entity_poly.entity_id
_entity_poly.type
_entity_poly.pdbx_seq_one_letter_code
_entity_poly.pdbx_strand_id
1 'polypeptide(L)'
;MEEEMVSRYHYFQGQNPENTKISDRTHALHITGGAWKKINTHLDRKKLAREVLEKEERHRAYLDDGSKAMIKNWANSLENIRKRKDEERIQAIENEKAERARKFHELRKEQEEIRKAFVEKANRNIFMNKGNAKQLTSAFIMSEVFYERERQKEFKQFLKEHEEEEYAQEVENVREVAREAAEEEKEHIEKEKKKKLEMGEYFRKELEEKNRKEKERADQRRRREEREYADALNEMKCIERKTLDMKLKKKEELMQQMQKLLEVERQKKVISETEEQELDDVVRAYRATKERIDCRTKMREKEIRDEAIEIRRKMAEKAKAEQNEQLAEEKRERIFQKAVKEFDELAIQKDAEKAQRLAQEASDKTENYKEHLKKEEERIKTEAELRKWEMLNRYKTTDAMDKFDKDAKMERRNKILKYRADLLEQMAENEAVRKKEEEIDKILTQAMSKTDDDKFFAYADEILAQERKTGRSTYPTEKAIIGYKKNFNILPRTDIKFEAYKTSKERNAVDICKQYANEMLQKRKCKCRQSTK
;
A
#
# COMPACT_ATOMS: atom_id res chain seq x y z
N MET A 1 33.50 82.55 -78.66
CA MET A 1 32.95 82.72 -80.01
C MET A 1 32.72 84.20 -80.18
N GLU A 2 33.41 84.82 -81.13
CA GLU A 2 33.30 86.24 -81.41
C GLU A 2 31.95 86.51 -82.08
N GLU A 3 31.16 87.42 -81.53
CA GLU A 3 29.86 87.81 -82.07
C GLU A 3 30.08 88.86 -83.18
N GLU A 4 30.47 88.42 -84.38
CA GLU A 4 30.58 89.32 -85.53
C GLU A 4 29.24 89.99 -85.83
N MET A 5 29.21 91.33 -85.79
CA MET A 5 28.04 92.11 -86.19
C MET A 5 27.90 92.11 -87.72
N VAL A 6 27.31 91.05 -88.27
CA VAL A 6 27.04 90.92 -89.70
C VAL A 6 25.97 91.93 -90.12
N SER A 7 26.36 92.95 -90.90
CA SER A 7 25.41 93.85 -91.55
C SER A 7 24.87 93.21 -92.84
N ARG A 8 23.55 93.30 -93.05
CA ARG A 8 22.88 92.90 -94.30
C ARG A 8 21.90 93.98 -94.72
N TYR A 9 21.62 94.02 -96.02
CA TYR A 9 20.56 94.85 -96.57
C TYR A 9 19.19 94.26 -96.21
N HIS A 10 18.27 95.11 -95.75
CA HIS A 10 16.88 94.77 -95.55
C HIS A 10 16.09 95.09 -96.82
N TYR A 11 15.30 94.13 -97.30
CA TYR A 11 14.34 94.31 -98.39
C TYR A 11 12.92 94.16 -97.84
N PHE A 12 11.94 94.90 -98.37
CA PHE A 12 10.53 94.72 -98.02
C PHE A 12 9.91 93.56 -98.83
N GLN A 13 8.76 93.03 -98.40
CA GLN A 13 8.15 91.87 -99.07
C GLN A 13 7.84 92.16 -100.55
N GLY A 14 8.28 91.27 -101.44
CA GLY A 14 8.18 91.43 -102.89
C GLY A 14 9.37 92.16 -103.56
N GLN A 15 10.31 92.71 -102.79
CA GLN A 15 11.51 93.36 -103.33
C GLN A 15 12.71 92.39 -103.40
N ASN A 16 13.29 92.27 -104.60
CA ASN A 16 14.49 91.48 -104.85
C ASN A 16 15.66 92.39 -105.30
N PRO A 17 16.92 91.93 -105.20
CA PRO A 17 18.09 92.72 -105.62
C PRO A 17 18.10 93.14 -107.10
N GLU A 18 17.42 92.40 -107.97
CA GLU A 18 17.32 92.70 -109.40
C GLU A 18 16.27 93.77 -109.72
N ASN A 19 15.29 93.96 -108.83
CA ASN A 19 14.15 94.85 -109.05
C ASN A 19 14.17 96.09 -108.13
N THR A 20 15.27 96.34 -107.42
CA THR A 20 15.47 97.50 -106.53
C THR A 20 16.82 98.17 -106.77
N LYS A 21 16.80 99.50 -106.97
CA LYS A 21 18.02 100.31 -107.10
C LYS A 21 18.81 100.28 -105.80
N ILE A 22 20.14 100.36 -105.92
CA ILE A 22 21.07 100.25 -104.78
C ILE A 22 20.87 101.40 -103.77
N SER A 23 20.42 102.57 -104.23
CA SER A 23 20.10 103.75 -103.39
C SER A 23 19.03 103.50 -102.34
N ASP A 24 18.11 102.55 -102.60
CA ASP A 24 16.87 102.41 -101.83
C ASP A 24 16.97 101.26 -100.79
N ARG A 25 18.18 100.69 -100.62
CA ARG A 25 18.45 99.55 -99.72
C ARG A 25 18.95 100.04 -98.36
N THR A 26 18.19 99.76 -97.30
CA THR A 26 18.57 100.11 -95.93
C THR A 26 19.40 99.00 -95.29
N HIS A 27 20.36 99.37 -94.42
CA HIS A 27 21.16 98.43 -93.64
C HIS A 27 20.51 98.14 -92.28
N ALA A 28 20.58 96.88 -91.84
CA ALA A 28 20.20 96.47 -90.47
C ALA A 28 21.41 95.93 -89.69
N LEU A 29 21.50 96.31 -88.41
CA LEU A 29 22.49 95.80 -87.45
C LEU A 29 21.81 94.77 -86.53
N HIS A 30 22.34 93.55 -86.46
CA HIS A 30 21.81 92.50 -85.60
C HIS A 30 22.71 92.31 -84.36
N ILE A 31 22.10 92.29 -83.17
CA ILE A 31 22.75 92.04 -81.88
C ILE A 31 22.10 90.81 -81.23
N THR A 32 22.87 89.97 -80.53
CA THR A 32 22.32 88.79 -79.86
C THR A 32 21.46 89.18 -78.65
N GLY A 33 20.36 88.44 -78.43
CA GLY A 33 19.47 88.67 -77.29
C GLY A 33 20.13 88.46 -75.92
N GLY A 34 21.29 87.78 -75.87
CA GLY A 34 22.12 87.63 -74.67
C GLY A 34 22.85 88.92 -74.30
N ALA A 35 23.49 89.57 -75.28
CA ALA A 35 24.15 90.87 -75.09
C ALA A 35 23.14 91.95 -74.66
N TRP A 36 21.97 92.01 -75.32
CA TRP A 36 20.90 92.95 -74.98
C TRP A 36 20.37 92.79 -73.53
N LYS A 37 20.29 91.55 -73.03
CA LYS A 37 19.88 91.27 -71.64
C LYS A 37 20.94 91.73 -70.64
N LYS A 38 22.24 91.51 -70.90
CA LYS A 38 23.33 91.96 -70.02
C LYS A 38 23.41 93.48 -69.91
N ILE A 39 23.12 94.21 -70.99
CA ILE A 39 23.05 95.67 -70.96
C ILE A 39 21.88 96.12 -70.08
N ASN A 40 20.71 95.49 -70.17
CA ASN A 40 19.52 95.91 -69.43
C ASN A 40 19.41 95.39 -67.98
N THR A 41 20.23 94.43 -67.54
CA THR A 41 20.10 93.83 -66.19
C THR A 41 20.23 94.80 -65.02
N HIS A 42 21.01 95.89 -65.17
CA HIS A 42 21.21 96.87 -64.08
C HIS A 42 20.05 97.88 -63.92
N LEU A 43 19.10 97.92 -64.87
CA LEU A 43 17.92 98.79 -64.81
C LEU A 43 16.76 98.18 -63.98
N ASP A 44 16.77 96.86 -63.77
CA ASP A 44 15.66 96.11 -63.16
C ASP A 44 15.72 96.10 -61.61
N ARG A 45 15.64 97.30 -61.01
CA ARG A 45 15.78 97.53 -59.56
C ARG A 45 14.92 96.61 -58.67
N LYS A 46 13.75 96.16 -59.15
CA LYS A 46 12.83 95.26 -58.43
C LYS A 46 13.30 93.80 -58.34
N LYS A 47 14.25 93.37 -59.18
CA LYS A 47 14.93 92.07 -59.03
C LYS A 47 16.06 92.17 -58.01
N LEU A 48 16.90 93.20 -58.15
CA LEU A 48 18.00 93.47 -57.20
C LEU A 48 17.51 93.55 -55.75
N ALA A 49 16.42 94.27 -55.49
CA ALA A 49 15.83 94.37 -54.15
C ALA A 49 15.32 93.03 -53.60
N ARG A 50 14.79 92.15 -54.46
CA ARG A 50 14.37 90.79 -54.05
C ARG A 50 15.57 89.89 -53.78
N GLU A 51 16.61 89.95 -54.60
CA GLU A 51 17.86 89.20 -54.36
C GLU A 51 18.57 89.64 -53.07
N VAL A 52 18.46 90.91 -52.68
CA VAL A 52 18.97 91.39 -51.38
C VAL A 52 18.13 90.82 -50.22
N LEU A 53 16.80 90.91 -50.30
CA LEU A 53 15.91 90.42 -49.25
C LEU A 53 16.03 88.89 -49.07
N GLU A 54 16.13 88.13 -50.17
CA GLU A 54 16.35 86.69 -50.15
C GLU A 54 17.74 86.33 -49.57
N LYS A 55 18.78 87.13 -49.82
CA LYS A 55 20.09 86.97 -49.15
C LYS A 55 20.00 87.24 -47.65
N GLU A 56 19.25 88.26 -47.22
CA GLU A 56 19.02 88.52 -45.79
C GLU A 56 18.24 87.39 -45.11
N GLU A 57 17.17 86.87 -45.72
CA GLU A 57 16.40 85.75 -45.18
C GLU A 57 17.25 84.49 -45.06
N ARG A 58 18.02 84.14 -46.09
CA ARG A 58 18.97 83.02 -46.06
C ARG A 58 20.04 83.21 -44.97
N HIS A 59 20.53 84.43 -44.78
CA HIS A 59 21.50 84.73 -43.72
C HIS A 59 20.88 84.62 -42.31
N ARG A 60 19.63 85.07 -42.11
CA ARG A 60 18.90 84.90 -40.85
C ARG A 60 18.63 83.42 -40.55
N ALA A 61 18.20 82.64 -41.55
CA ALA A 61 18.01 81.20 -41.42
C ALA A 61 19.33 80.49 -41.06
N TYR A 62 20.44 80.83 -41.72
CA TYR A 62 21.76 80.29 -41.40
C TYR A 62 22.20 80.60 -39.96
N LEU A 63 21.95 81.82 -39.46
CA LEU A 63 22.26 82.19 -38.07
C LEU A 63 21.36 81.47 -37.05
N ASP A 64 20.07 81.29 -37.36
CA ASP A 64 19.13 80.56 -36.52
C ASP A 64 19.45 79.06 -36.47
N ASP A 65 19.75 78.44 -37.61
CA ASP A 65 20.22 77.05 -37.69
C ASP A 65 21.57 76.85 -36.97
N GLY A 66 22.49 77.80 -37.11
CA GLY A 66 23.75 77.81 -36.35
C GLY A 66 23.53 77.92 -34.84
N SER A 67 22.63 78.80 -34.40
CA SER A 67 22.24 78.95 -32.99
C SER A 67 21.60 77.67 -32.43
N LYS A 68 20.64 77.09 -33.16
CA LYS A 68 19.99 75.81 -32.83
C LYS A 68 21.00 74.67 -32.76
N ALA A 69 21.94 74.59 -33.70
CA ALA A 69 23.00 73.57 -33.71
C ALA A 69 23.93 73.67 -32.49
N MET A 70 24.26 74.89 -32.05
CA MET A 70 25.03 75.11 -30.81
C MET A 70 24.22 74.69 -29.58
N ILE A 71 22.98 75.17 -29.43
CA ILE A 71 22.12 74.92 -28.26
C ILE A 71 21.75 73.43 -28.13
N LYS A 72 21.60 72.71 -29.24
CA LYS A 72 21.29 71.27 -29.27
C LYS A 72 22.27 70.43 -28.46
N ASN A 73 23.55 70.84 -28.41
CA ASN A 73 24.62 70.12 -27.70
C ASN A 73 24.82 70.61 -26.25
N TRP A 74 24.08 71.63 -25.80
CA TRP A 74 24.20 72.13 -24.43
C TRP A 74 23.53 71.18 -23.44
N ALA A 75 24.31 70.55 -22.57
CA ALA A 75 23.83 69.60 -21.56
C ALA A 75 22.76 70.21 -20.61
N ASN A 76 22.84 71.53 -20.39
CA ASN A 76 21.91 72.28 -19.53
C ASN A 76 20.67 72.83 -20.26
N SER A 77 20.49 72.53 -21.56
CA SER A 77 19.24 72.83 -22.25
C SER A 77 18.09 72.05 -21.60
N LEU A 78 16.92 72.69 -21.43
CA LEU A 78 15.73 72.08 -20.83
C LEU A 78 15.33 70.77 -21.53
N GLU A 79 15.52 70.70 -22.85
CA GLU A 79 15.27 69.48 -23.63
C GLU A 79 16.23 68.35 -23.28
N ASN A 80 17.51 68.64 -23.10
CA ASN A 80 18.53 67.63 -22.79
C ASN A 80 18.44 67.18 -21.33
N ILE A 81 18.07 68.09 -20.41
CA ILE A 81 17.73 67.72 -19.02
C ILE A 81 16.50 66.81 -18.97
N ARG A 82 15.47 67.07 -19.81
CA ARG A 82 14.29 66.19 -19.91
C ARG A 82 14.68 64.82 -20.47
N LYS A 83 15.37 64.77 -21.62
CA LYS A 83 15.87 63.52 -22.22
C LYS A 83 16.67 62.69 -21.21
N ARG A 84 17.63 63.29 -20.51
CA ARG A 84 18.42 62.57 -19.50
C ARG A 84 17.55 62.02 -18.35
N LYS A 85 16.59 62.80 -17.84
CA LYS A 85 15.65 62.31 -16.81
C LYS A 85 14.73 61.20 -17.30
N ASP A 86 14.34 61.23 -18.57
CA ASP A 86 13.51 60.20 -19.17
C ASP A 86 14.33 58.94 -19.50
N GLU A 87 15.59 59.08 -19.91
CA GLU A 87 16.58 57.99 -20.02
C GLU A 87 16.87 57.35 -18.65
N GLU A 88 17.13 58.15 -17.59
CA GLU A 88 17.29 57.69 -16.21
C GLU A 88 16.04 56.90 -15.74
N ARG A 89 14.82 57.36 -16.07
CA ARG A 89 13.56 56.64 -15.79
C ARG A 89 13.43 55.33 -16.57
N ILE A 90 13.76 55.34 -17.86
CA ILE A 90 13.71 54.14 -18.71
C ILE A 90 14.68 53.10 -18.16
N GLN A 91 15.93 53.49 -17.86
CA GLN A 91 16.92 52.62 -17.24
C GLN A 91 16.46 52.09 -15.87
N ALA A 92 15.84 52.91 -15.02
CA ALA A 92 15.29 52.44 -13.75
C ALA A 92 14.18 51.39 -13.95
N ILE A 93 13.26 51.60 -14.90
CA ILE A 93 12.19 50.66 -15.25
C ILE A 93 12.75 49.37 -15.87
N GLU A 94 13.78 49.47 -16.72
CA GLU A 94 14.45 48.32 -17.33
C GLU A 94 15.20 47.49 -16.29
N ASN A 95 15.93 48.14 -15.37
CA ASN A 95 16.57 47.49 -14.23
C ASN A 95 15.55 46.79 -13.32
N GLU A 96 14.42 47.45 -13.01
CA GLU A 96 13.36 46.82 -12.21
C GLU A 96 12.73 45.61 -12.91
N LYS A 97 12.50 45.70 -14.23
CA LYS A 97 12.03 44.57 -15.06
C LYS A 97 13.05 43.43 -15.10
N ALA A 98 14.35 43.74 -15.24
CA ALA A 98 15.43 42.76 -15.27
C ALA A 98 15.55 42.03 -13.92
N GLU A 99 15.50 42.76 -12.80
CA GLU A 99 15.49 42.19 -11.44
C GLU A 99 14.24 41.33 -11.19
N ARG A 100 13.07 41.78 -11.64
CA ARG A 100 11.83 41.00 -11.57
C ARG A 100 11.91 39.71 -12.40
N ALA A 101 12.51 39.76 -13.58
CA ALA A 101 12.74 38.61 -14.43
C ALA A 101 13.75 37.62 -13.81
N ARG A 102 14.86 38.12 -13.24
CA ARG A 102 15.85 37.31 -12.50
C ARG A 102 15.18 36.53 -11.37
N LYS A 103 14.46 37.23 -10.49
CA LYS A 103 13.70 36.62 -9.37
C LYS A 103 12.67 35.60 -9.84
N PHE A 104 11.99 35.87 -10.96
CA PHE A 104 11.06 34.90 -11.56
C PHE A 104 11.79 33.64 -12.06
N HIS A 105 12.96 33.78 -12.69
CA HIS A 105 13.77 32.64 -13.13
C HIS A 105 14.38 31.85 -11.96
N GLU A 106 14.77 32.51 -10.87
CA GLU A 106 15.23 31.88 -9.63
C GLU A 106 14.10 31.06 -8.98
N LEU A 107 12.94 31.67 -8.72
CA LEU A 107 11.75 30.98 -8.20
C LEU A 107 11.33 29.81 -9.09
N ARG A 108 11.47 29.94 -10.43
CA ARG A 108 11.20 28.83 -11.37
C ARG A 108 12.19 27.68 -11.25
N LYS A 109 13.48 27.95 -10.97
CA LYS A 109 14.48 26.91 -10.71
C LYS A 109 14.17 26.19 -9.39
N GLU A 110 13.94 26.94 -8.32
CA GLU A 110 13.56 26.40 -7.01
C GLU A 110 12.30 25.51 -7.09
N GLN A 111 11.26 25.98 -7.78
CA GLN A 111 10.04 25.20 -8.00
C GLN A 111 10.29 23.91 -8.79
N GLU A 112 11.15 23.95 -9.80
CA GLU A 112 11.49 22.77 -10.61
C GLU A 112 12.40 21.79 -9.83
N GLU A 113 13.28 22.28 -8.95
CA GLU A 113 14.06 21.45 -8.02
C GLU A 113 13.17 20.76 -6.97
N ILE A 114 12.25 21.51 -6.34
CA ILE A 114 11.23 20.96 -5.42
C ILE A 114 10.38 19.91 -6.14
N ARG A 115 9.96 20.19 -7.38
CA ARG A 115 9.18 19.25 -8.21
C ARG A 115 9.99 17.99 -8.53
N LYS A 116 11.25 18.11 -8.92
CA LYS A 116 12.14 16.96 -9.19
C LYS A 116 12.32 16.11 -7.94
N ALA A 117 12.64 16.72 -6.79
CA ALA A 117 12.76 16.01 -5.52
C ALA A 117 11.47 15.31 -5.10
N PHE A 118 10.31 15.93 -5.33
CA PHE A 118 9.01 15.30 -5.10
C PHE A 118 8.76 14.09 -6.03
N VAL A 119 9.02 14.25 -7.33
CA VAL A 119 8.89 13.17 -8.32
C VAL A 119 9.86 12.01 -8.03
N GLU A 120 11.11 12.29 -7.66
CA GLU A 120 12.06 11.27 -7.22
C GLU A 120 11.57 10.53 -5.98
N LYS A 121 11.08 11.25 -4.95
CA LYS A 121 10.53 10.63 -3.73
C LYS A 121 9.31 9.76 -4.05
N ALA A 122 8.42 10.22 -4.93
CA ALA A 122 7.27 9.45 -5.39
C ALA A 122 7.73 8.19 -6.17
N ASN A 123 8.69 8.32 -7.08
CA ASN A 123 9.25 7.20 -7.84
C ASN A 123 9.93 6.16 -6.93
N ARG A 124 10.70 6.60 -5.93
CA ARG A 124 11.29 5.72 -4.90
C ARG A 124 10.20 5.00 -4.11
N ASN A 125 9.15 5.71 -3.67
CA ASN A 125 8.02 5.09 -2.96
C ASN A 125 7.26 4.08 -3.83
N ILE A 126 7.06 4.35 -5.12
CA ILE A 126 6.45 3.41 -6.07
C ILE A 126 7.33 2.18 -6.25
N PHE A 127 8.63 2.37 -6.47
CA PHE A 127 9.61 1.29 -6.60
C PHE A 127 9.65 0.40 -5.34
N MET A 128 9.82 0.98 -4.14
CA MET A 128 9.77 0.24 -2.87
C MET A 128 8.43 -0.47 -2.64
N ASN A 129 7.35 0.00 -3.27
CA ASN A 129 6.05 -0.67 -3.21
C ASN A 129 5.88 -1.83 -4.21
N LYS A 130 6.71 -1.94 -5.24
CA LYS A 130 6.73 -3.10 -6.16
C LYS A 130 7.10 -4.37 -5.39
N GLY A 131 6.47 -5.49 -5.74
CA GLY A 131 6.65 -6.77 -5.03
C GLY A 131 8.11 -7.24 -4.96
N ASN A 132 8.90 -6.99 -6.01
CA ASN A 132 10.31 -7.37 -6.09
C ASN A 132 11.18 -6.59 -5.09
N ALA A 133 11.04 -5.26 -5.03
CA ALA A 133 11.76 -4.43 -4.07
C ALA A 133 11.34 -4.78 -2.63
N LYS A 134 10.04 -5.04 -2.38
CA LYS A 134 9.55 -5.53 -1.08
C LYS A 134 10.22 -6.84 -0.63
N GLN A 135 10.40 -7.80 -1.54
CA GLN A 135 11.10 -9.05 -1.23
C GLN A 135 12.56 -8.80 -0.83
N LEU A 136 13.23 -7.87 -1.52
CA LEU A 136 14.62 -7.49 -1.24
C LEU A 136 14.76 -6.72 0.09
N THR A 137 13.88 -5.75 0.37
CA THR A 137 13.82 -5.08 1.69
C THR A 137 13.48 -6.06 2.81
N SER A 138 12.60 -7.04 2.57
CA SER A 138 12.31 -8.10 3.54
C SER A 138 13.50 -9.04 3.77
N ALA A 139 14.35 -9.25 2.77
CA ALA A 139 15.58 -10.00 2.91
C ALA A 139 16.62 -9.24 3.76
N PHE A 140 16.76 -7.94 3.53
CA PHE A 140 17.58 -7.04 4.35
C PHE A 140 17.14 -6.97 5.82
N ILE A 141 15.82 -6.94 6.08
CA ILE A 141 15.30 -7.03 7.45
C ILE A 141 15.67 -8.39 8.08
N MET A 142 15.67 -9.48 7.29
CA MET A 142 16.02 -10.81 7.77
C MET A 142 17.53 -10.99 8.01
N SER A 143 18.41 -10.27 7.29
CA SER A 143 19.85 -10.24 7.60
C SER A 143 20.15 -9.46 8.88
N GLU A 144 19.43 -8.38 9.16
CA GLU A 144 19.46 -7.68 10.45
C GLU A 144 19.00 -8.60 11.60
N VAL A 145 17.86 -9.29 11.45
CA VAL A 145 17.37 -10.23 12.47
C VAL A 145 18.38 -11.36 12.74
N PHE A 146 19.12 -11.84 11.74
CA PHE A 146 20.21 -12.79 11.96
C PHE A 146 21.37 -12.17 12.74
N TYR A 147 21.76 -10.95 12.41
CA TYR A 147 22.83 -10.24 13.13
C TYR A 147 22.47 -9.98 14.60
N GLU A 148 21.28 -9.44 14.87
CA GLU A 148 20.75 -9.28 16.23
C GLU A 148 20.67 -10.62 16.98
N ARG A 149 20.30 -11.70 16.29
CA ARG A 149 20.17 -13.03 16.90
C ARG A 149 21.51 -13.62 17.31
N GLU A 150 22.60 -13.39 16.56
CA GLU A 150 23.94 -13.79 17.01
C GLU A 150 24.37 -12.95 18.22
N ARG A 151 24.14 -11.63 18.23
CA ARG A 151 24.41 -10.78 19.41
C ARG A 151 23.64 -11.23 20.67
N GLN A 152 22.40 -11.66 20.52
CA GLN A 152 21.63 -12.27 21.62
C GLN A 152 22.22 -13.59 22.12
N LYS A 153 22.86 -14.39 21.26
CA LYS A 153 23.56 -15.62 21.70
C LYS A 153 24.84 -15.29 22.44
N GLU A 154 25.66 -14.39 21.89
CA GLU A 154 26.89 -13.90 22.53
C GLU A 154 26.58 -13.36 23.93
N PHE A 155 25.59 -12.47 24.05
CA PHE A 155 25.16 -11.92 25.34
C PHE A 155 24.62 -13.00 26.30
N LYS A 156 23.90 -14.01 25.79
CA LYS A 156 23.42 -15.13 26.62
C LYS A 156 24.55 -16.08 27.05
N GLN A 157 25.63 -16.21 26.27
CA GLN A 157 26.82 -16.96 26.68
C GLN A 157 27.55 -16.21 27.79
N PHE A 158 27.78 -14.91 27.61
CA PHE A 158 28.35 -14.03 28.63
C PHE A 158 27.57 -14.07 29.96
N LEU A 159 26.23 -14.00 29.91
CA LEU A 159 25.41 -14.14 31.13
C LEU A 159 25.57 -15.50 31.81
N LYS A 160 25.70 -16.59 31.05
CA LYS A 160 25.92 -17.94 31.62
C LYS A 160 27.29 -18.06 32.27
N GLU A 161 28.32 -17.51 31.64
CA GLU A 161 29.68 -17.48 32.20
C GLU A 161 29.68 -16.71 33.53
N HIS A 162 28.98 -15.57 33.59
CA HIS A 162 28.79 -14.80 34.83
C HIS A 162 27.97 -15.55 35.90
N GLU A 163 26.85 -16.20 35.52
CA GLU A 163 26.05 -17.03 36.42
C GLU A 163 26.87 -18.21 37.00
N GLU A 164 27.75 -18.82 36.18
CA GLU A 164 28.65 -19.90 36.60
C GLU A 164 29.77 -19.37 37.54
N GLU A 165 30.29 -18.16 37.32
CA GLU A 165 31.24 -17.49 38.22
C GLU A 165 30.61 -17.11 39.57
N GLU A 166 29.41 -16.52 39.57
CA GLU A 166 28.68 -16.17 40.81
C GLU A 166 28.32 -17.43 41.61
N TYR A 167 27.85 -18.49 40.94
CA TYR A 167 27.56 -19.76 41.60
C TYR A 167 28.82 -20.42 42.19
N ALA A 168 29.97 -20.33 41.50
CA ALA A 168 31.24 -20.82 42.03
C ALA A 168 31.67 -20.06 43.29
N GLN A 169 31.47 -18.74 43.34
CA GLN A 169 31.71 -17.92 44.53
C GLN A 169 30.76 -18.29 45.68
N GLU A 170 29.46 -18.45 45.41
CA GLU A 170 28.48 -18.87 46.42
C GLU A 170 28.81 -20.25 47.01
N VAL A 171 29.21 -21.21 46.17
CA VAL A 171 29.63 -22.54 46.62
C VAL A 171 30.88 -22.49 47.52
N GLU A 172 31.86 -21.63 47.22
CA GLU A 172 33.04 -21.49 48.08
C GLU A 172 32.71 -20.78 49.40
N ASN A 173 31.87 -19.74 49.38
CA ASN A 173 31.34 -19.09 50.60
C ASN A 173 30.61 -20.10 51.50
N VAL A 174 29.76 -20.97 50.94
CA VAL A 174 29.08 -22.04 51.70
C VAL A 174 30.07 -23.06 52.27
N ARG A 175 31.18 -23.35 51.56
CA ARG A 175 32.25 -24.21 52.08
C ARG A 175 33.07 -23.55 53.19
N GLU A 176 33.24 -22.24 53.17
CA GLU A 176 33.87 -21.50 54.27
C GLU A 176 32.97 -21.51 55.52
N VAL A 177 31.70 -21.13 55.39
CA VAL A 177 30.73 -21.20 56.50
C VAL A 177 30.59 -22.63 57.07
N ALA A 178 30.62 -23.66 56.21
CA ALA A 178 30.60 -25.05 56.66
C ALA A 178 31.91 -25.50 57.35
N ARG A 179 33.06 -24.91 57.01
CA ARG A 179 34.33 -25.13 57.71
C ARG A 179 34.30 -24.46 59.09
N GLU A 180 33.88 -23.20 59.16
CA GLU A 180 33.75 -22.44 60.41
C GLU A 180 32.82 -23.15 61.40
N ALA A 181 31.60 -23.52 60.98
CA ALA A 181 30.65 -24.25 61.81
C ALA A 181 31.20 -25.62 62.29
N ALA A 182 32.02 -26.29 61.47
CA ALA A 182 32.68 -27.54 61.85
C ALA A 182 33.87 -27.35 62.79
N GLU A 183 34.44 -26.14 62.89
CA GLU A 183 35.46 -25.78 63.88
C GLU A 183 34.81 -25.35 65.20
N GLU A 184 33.73 -24.56 65.15
CA GLU A 184 32.92 -24.22 66.33
C GLU A 184 32.38 -25.47 67.05
N GLU A 185 31.84 -26.45 66.31
CA GLU A 185 31.36 -27.71 66.89
C GLU A 185 32.50 -28.53 67.52
N LYS A 186 33.70 -28.56 66.90
CA LYS A 186 34.88 -29.21 67.51
C LYS A 186 35.28 -28.53 68.82
N GLU A 187 35.32 -27.20 68.84
CA GLU A 187 35.60 -26.45 70.07
C GLU A 187 34.53 -26.72 71.14
N HIS A 188 33.26 -26.77 70.76
CA HIS A 188 32.15 -27.03 71.67
C HIS A 188 32.27 -28.45 72.27
N ILE A 189 32.54 -29.46 71.44
CA ILE A 189 32.83 -30.84 71.88
C ILE A 189 34.06 -30.89 72.81
N GLU A 190 35.11 -30.11 72.54
CA GLU A 190 36.29 -30.08 73.41
C GLU A 190 36.02 -29.40 74.76
N LYS A 191 35.27 -28.29 74.77
CA LYS A 191 34.80 -27.61 75.98
C LYS A 191 33.90 -28.52 76.82
N GLU A 192 32.97 -29.25 76.18
CA GLU A 192 32.16 -30.31 76.80
C GLU A 192 33.01 -31.44 77.41
N LYS A 193 34.02 -31.92 76.69
CA LYS A 193 34.94 -32.96 77.19
C LYS A 193 35.73 -32.48 78.42
N LYS A 194 36.25 -31.25 78.41
CA LYS A 194 36.97 -30.65 79.55
C LYS A 194 36.07 -30.57 80.78
N LYS A 195 34.86 -30.00 80.66
CA LYS A 195 33.86 -29.96 81.74
C LYS A 195 33.53 -31.35 82.30
N LYS A 196 33.34 -32.35 81.43
CA LYS A 196 33.05 -33.74 81.86
C LYS A 196 34.23 -34.38 82.60
N LEU A 197 35.46 -34.06 82.22
CA LEU A 197 36.67 -34.54 82.89
C LEU A 197 36.85 -33.88 84.26
N GLU A 198 36.68 -32.55 84.35
CA GLU A 198 36.69 -31.78 85.60
C GLU A 198 35.62 -32.28 86.59
N MET A 199 34.38 -32.47 86.14
CA MET A 199 33.30 -33.06 86.95
C MET A 199 33.63 -34.49 87.37
N GLY A 200 34.24 -35.29 86.48
CA GLY A 200 34.69 -36.65 86.78
C GLY A 200 35.82 -36.70 87.83
N GLU A 201 36.69 -35.70 87.88
CA GLU A 201 37.68 -35.55 88.95
C GLU A 201 37.05 -35.09 90.27
N TYR A 202 36.10 -34.16 90.21
CA TYR A 202 35.36 -33.70 91.39
C TYR A 202 34.65 -34.86 92.09
N PHE A 203 33.84 -35.64 91.36
CA PHE A 203 33.14 -36.80 91.91
C PHE A 203 34.08 -37.88 92.43
N ARG A 204 35.28 -38.04 91.84
CA ARG A 204 36.30 -38.97 92.32
C ARG A 204 36.84 -38.55 93.69
N LYS A 205 37.17 -37.27 93.86
CA LYS A 205 37.62 -36.68 95.13
C LYS A 205 36.53 -36.78 96.21
N GLU A 206 35.27 -36.52 95.86
CA GLU A 206 34.12 -36.68 96.76
C GLU A 206 33.91 -38.13 97.21
N LEU A 207 34.03 -39.09 96.28
CA LEU A 207 33.91 -40.53 96.57
C LEU A 207 35.07 -41.01 97.48
N GLU A 208 36.30 -40.55 97.23
CA GLU A 208 37.45 -40.83 98.09
C GLU A 208 37.26 -40.28 99.51
N GLU A 209 36.76 -39.06 99.65
CA GLU A 209 36.49 -38.46 100.96
C GLU A 209 35.35 -39.18 101.71
N LYS A 210 34.29 -39.57 100.99
CA LYS A 210 33.18 -40.38 101.53
C LYS A 210 33.67 -41.75 102.01
N ASN A 211 34.49 -42.44 101.21
CA ASN A 211 35.10 -43.72 101.57
C ASN A 211 36.03 -43.61 102.80
N ARG A 212 36.76 -42.49 102.95
CA ARG A 212 37.56 -42.23 104.16
C ARG A 212 36.67 -42.08 105.40
N LYS A 213 35.63 -41.25 105.33
CA LYS A 213 34.65 -41.05 106.41
C LYS A 213 33.92 -42.36 106.78
N GLU A 214 33.67 -43.23 105.81
CA GLU A 214 33.02 -44.52 106.05
C GLU A 214 33.95 -45.53 106.76
N LYS A 215 35.23 -45.58 106.40
CA LYS A 215 36.25 -46.36 107.13
C LYS A 215 36.40 -45.89 108.58
N GLU A 216 36.51 -44.58 108.80
CA GLU A 216 36.57 -43.99 110.15
C GLU A 216 35.33 -44.37 110.99
N ARG A 217 34.13 -44.34 110.40
CA ARG A 217 32.89 -44.80 111.06
C ARG A 217 32.86 -46.30 111.32
N ALA A 218 33.46 -47.14 110.48
CA ALA A 218 33.59 -48.57 110.71
C ALA A 218 34.54 -48.88 111.88
N ASP A 219 35.66 -48.17 111.97
CA ASP A 219 36.61 -48.33 113.08
C ASP A 219 36.07 -47.80 114.42
N GLN A 220 35.29 -46.71 114.40
CA GLN A 220 34.57 -46.25 115.58
C GLN A 220 33.48 -47.23 116.04
N ARG A 221 32.81 -47.95 115.12
CA ARG A 221 31.83 -48.99 115.47
C ARG A 221 32.50 -50.19 116.15
N ARG A 222 33.58 -50.73 115.57
CA ARG A 222 34.36 -51.81 116.20
C ARG A 222 34.83 -51.45 117.62
N ARG A 223 35.35 -50.23 117.82
CA ARG A 223 35.77 -49.74 119.15
C ARG A 223 34.64 -49.49 120.16
N ARG A 224 33.37 -49.49 119.73
CA ARG A 224 32.19 -49.51 120.62
C ARG A 224 31.77 -50.93 120.92
N GLU A 225 31.66 -51.77 119.90
CA GLU A 225 31.35 -53.20 120.01
C GLU A 225 32.31 -53.90 121.00
N GLU A 226 33.61 -53.60 120.95
CA GLU A 226 34.62 -54.10 121.91
C GLU A 226 34.35 -53.69 123.37
N ARG A 227 33.78 -52.51 123.62
CA ARG A 227 33.42 -52.03 124.96
C ARG A 227 32.12 -52.66 125.43
N GLU A 228 31.12 -52.67 124.56
CA GLU A 228 29.81 -53.28 124.82
C GLU A 228 29.95 -54.78 125.14
N TYR A 229 30.87 -55.50 124.49
CA TYR A 229 31.22 -56.88 124.84
C TYR A 229 31.83 -57.03 126.24
N ALA A 230 32.70 -56.09 126.65
CA ALA A 230 33.32 -56.11 127.98
C ALA A 230 32.29 -55.81 129.09
N ASP A 231 31.38 -54.86 128.84
CA ASP A 231 30.31 -54.50 129.75
C ASP A 231 29.27 -55.63 129.87
N ALA A 232 28.84 -56.23 128.75
CA ALA A 232 27.93 -57.38 128.74
C ALA A 232 28.47 -58.59 129.52
N LEU A 233 29.78 -58.84 129.48
CA LEU A 233 30.42 -59.90 130.28
C LEU A 233 30.34 -59.64 131.79
N ASN A 234 30.36 -58.37 132.21
CA ASN A 234 30.19 -57.96 133.60
C ASN A 234 28.71 -58.01 134.02
N GLU A 235 27.79 -57.62 133.14
CA GLU A 235 26.35 -57.74 133.37
C GLU A 235 25.90 -59.20 133.52
N MET A 236 26.40 -60.12 132.67
CA MET A 236 26.12 -61.56 132.78
C MET A 236 26.44 -62.11 134.18
N LYS A 237 27.61 -61.79 134.74
CA LYS A 237 28.01 -62.19 136.10
C LYS A 237 27.11 -61.58 137.21
N CYS A 238 26.44 -60.46 136.93
CA CYS A 238 25.48 -59.82 137.83
C CYS A 238 24.08 -60.45 137.69
N ILE A 239 23.67 -60.80 136.47
CA ILE A 239 22.42 -61.47 136.15
C ILE A 239 22.39 -62.89 136.72
N GLU A 240 23.50 -63.64 136.68
CA GLU A 240 23.59 -64.97 137.32
C GLU A 240 23.29 -64.91 138.83
N ARG A 241 23.75 -63.87 139.53
CA ARG A 241 23.41 -63.66 140.95
C ARG A 241 21.91 -63.36 141.11
N LYS A 242 21.39 -62.38 140.36
CA LYS A 242 19.98 -61.95 140.44
C LYS A 242 18.97 -63.00 139.99
N THR A 243 19.33 -63.89 139.06
CA THR A 243 18.43 -64.95 138.58
C THR A 243 18.25 -66.07 139.61
N LEU A 244 19.22 -66.25 140.50
CA LEU A 244 19.12 -67.11 141.67
C LEU A 244 18.05 -66.55 142.65
N ASP A 245 18.08 -65.24 142.91
CA ASP A 245 17.08 -64.54 143.74
C ASP A 245 15.68 -64.50 143.10
N MET A 246 15.59 -64.26 141.79
CA MET A 246 14.29 -64.13 141.10
C MET A 246 13.53 -65.46 140.96
N LYS A 247 14.22 -66.60 140.97
CA LYS A 247 13.58 -67.93 141.00
C LYS A 247 12.79 -68.17 142.29
N LEU A 248 13.16 -67.52 143.40
CA LEU A 248 12.41 -67.57 144.65
C LEU A 248 11.08 -66.80 144.53
N LYS A 249 11.12 -65.58 143.96
CA LYS A 249 9.94 -64.68 143.85
C LYS A 249 8.92 -65.12 142.79
N LYS A 250 9.36 -65.57 141.61
CA LYS A 250 8.45 -65.79 140.47
C LYS A 250 7.46 -66.95 140.66
N LYS A 251 7.63 -67.73 141.74
CA LYS A 251 6.69 -68.76 142.20
C LYS A 251 5.40 -68.16 142.80
N GLU A 252 5.38 -66.87 143.13
CA GLU A 252 4.29 -66.20 143.87
C GLU A 252 3.27 -65.49 142.95
N GLU A 253 3.69 -64.98 141.78
CA GLU A 253 2.87 -64.03 140.97
C GLU A 253 1.91 -64.67 139.95
N LEU A 254 2.19 -65.90 139.46
CA LEU A 254 1.52 -66.46 138.27
C LEU A 254 0.00 -66.68 138.43
N MET A 255 -0.51 -66.63 139.67
CA MET A 255 -1.88 -66.96 140.05
C MET A 255 -2.96 -65.92 139.63
N GLN A 256 -2.60 -64.73 139.10
CA GLN A 256 -3.51 -63.57 139.09
C GLN A 256 -4.11 -63.11 137.74
N GLN A 257 -3.56 -63.45 136.56
CA GLN A 257 -3.79 -62.63 135.35
C GLN A 257 -4.91 -63.05 134.37
N MET A 258 -5.55 -64.21 134.51
CA MET A 258 -6.21 -64.90 133.39
C MET A 258 -7.63 -64.43 132.94
N GLN A 259 -8.08 -63.21 133.25
CA GLN A 259 -9.54 -62.88 133.31
C GLN A 259 -10.14 -61.76 132.41
N LYS A 260 -9.43 -61.08 131.48
CA LYS A 260 -9.85 -59.72 131.01
C LYS A 260 -10.19 -59.43 129.51
N LEU A 261 -10.30 -60.39 128.57
CA LEU A 261 -9.92 -60.12 127.15
C LEU A 261 -10.97 -60.21 125.98
N LEU A 262 -12.29 -60.09 126.14
CA LEU A 262 -13.27 -60.69 125.18
C LEU A 262 -14.24 -59.80 124.32
N GLU A 263 -14.19 -58.46 124.29
CA GLU A 263 -15.40 -57.62 123.99
C GLU A 263 -15.57 -56.93 122.57
N VAL A 264 -14.67 -57.01 121.58
CA VAL A 264 -14.37 -55.81 120.71
C VAL A 264 -14.88 -55.66 119.23
N GLU A 265 -15.29 -56.67 118.44
CA GLU A 265 -15.08 -56.60 116.94
C GLU A 265 -16.02 -55.80 115.97
N ARG A 266 -17.32 -55.62 116.22
CA ARG A 266 -18.39 -55.99 115.25
C ARG A 266 -18.76 -55.13 113.98
N GLN A 267 -18.18 -53.97 113.65
CA GLN A 267 -18.92 -52.86 112.96
C GLN A 267 -18.82 -52.60 111.40
N LYS A 268 -18.36 -53.49 110.51
CA LYS A 268 -17.58 -53.05 109.28
C LYS A 268 -18.10 -53.17 107.79
N LYS A 269 -19.40 -53.23 107.41
CA LYS A 269 -19.83 -53.95 106.16
C LYS A 269 -20.62 -53.32 104.93
N VAL A 270 -20.90 -52.01 104.77
CA VAL A 270 -22.07 -51.55 103.91
C VAL A 270 -21.83 -50.84 102.53
N ILE A 271 -20.61 -50.45 102.10
CA ILE A 271 -20.45 -49.29 101.16
C ILE A 271 -20.48 -49.55 99.61
N SER A 272 -20.68 -50.77 99.09
CA SER A 272 -20.07 -51.17 97.78
C SER A 272 -20.87 -51.10 96.44
N GLU A 273 -22.15 -50.69 96.36
CA GLU A 273 -23.04 -51.14 95.25
C GLU A 273 -23.47 -50.12 94.15
N THR A 274 -22.95 -48.88 94.10
CA THR A 274 -23.61 -47.79 93.32
C THR A 274 -23.06 -47.41 91.92
N GLU A 275 -21.95 -47.98 91.43
CA GLU A 275 -21.15 -47.33 90.36
C GLU A 275 -21.37 -47.79 88.89
N GLU A 276 -22.22 -48.79 88.58
CA GLU A 276 -22.18 -49.50 87.27
C GLU A 276 -23.10 -49.00 86.13
N GLN A 277 -23.96 -47.98 86.29
CA GLN A 277 -25.12 -47.77 85.36
C GLN A 277 -24.95 -46.75 84.20
N GLU A 278 -23.89 -45.95 84.09
CA GLU A 278 -23.91 -44.72 83.25
C GLU A 278 -23.40 -44.85 81.78
N LEU A 279 -22.94 -46.02 81.31
CA LEU A 279 -22.07 -46.10 80.11
C LEU A 279 -22.73 -46.34 78.72
N ASP A 280 -24.01 -46.74 78.63
CA ASP A 280 -24.54 -47.39 77.41
C ASP A 280 -25.15 -46.48 76.31
N ASP A 281 -25.44 -45.20 76.56
CA ASP A 281 -26.30 -44.41 75.64
C ASP A 281 -25.60 -43.69 74.46
N VAL A 282 -24.27 -43.56 74.47
CA VAL A 282 -23.53 -42.67 73.55
C VAL A 282 -23.45 -43.17 72.10
N VAL A 283 -23.59 -44.48 71.85
CA VAL A 283 -23.20 -45.11 70.56
C VAL A 283 -24.22 -44.89 69.41
N ARG A 284 -25.47 -44.52 69.70
CA ARG A 284 -26.56 -44.53 68.69
C ARG A 284 -26.58 -43.35 67.69
N ALA A 285 -25.95 -42.21 67.99
CA ALA A 285 -26.15 -40.98 67.21
C ALA A 285 -25.43 -40.90 65.84
N TYR A 286 -24.32 -41.62 65.65
CA TYR A 286 -23.35 -41.31 64.58
C TYR A 286 -23.66 -41.85 63.16
N ARG A 287 -24.69 -42.70 62.97
CA ARG A 287 -24.94 -43.35 61.66
C ARG A 287 -25.84 -42.56 60.69
N ALA A 288 -26.67 -41.63 61.16
CA ALA A 288 -27.78 -41.06 60.37
C ALA A 288 -27.40 -39.92 59.39
N THR A 289 -26.20 -39.35 59.49
CA THR A 289 -25.85 -38.08 58.81
C THR A 289 -25.15 -38.25 57.45
N LYS A 290 -24.61 -39.43 57.13
CA LYS A 290 -23.69 -39.61 55.99
C LYS A 290 -24.38 -39.80 54.62
N GLU A 291 -25.62 -40.27 54.58
CA GLU A 291 -26.30 -40.65 53.32
C GLU A 291 -26.95 -39.48 52.55
N ARG A 292 -27.11 -38.29 53.16
CA ARG A 292 -27.86 -37.17 52.56
C ARG A 292 -27.10 -36.33 51.51
N ILE A 293 -25.80 -36.54 51.34
CA ILE A 293 -24.94 -35.63 50.57
C ILE A 293 -24.78 -36.06 49.10
N ASP A 294 -24.72 -37.36 48.79
CA ASP A 294 -24.32 -37.85 47.45
C ASP A 294 -25.40 -37.74 46.36
N CYS A 295 -26.67 -37.49 46.71
CA CYS A 295 -27.77 -37.44 45.73
C CYS A 295 -27.92 -36.10 44.98
N ARG A 296 -27.28 -35.00 45.41
CA ARG A 296 -27.50 -33.66 44.80
C ARG A 296 -26.63 -33.35 43.59
N THR A 297 -25.48 -34.00 43.44
CA THR A 297 -24.42 -33.55 42.52
C THR A 297 -24.61 -34.00 41.06
N LYS A 298 -25.51 -34.96 40.79
CA LYS A 298 -25.65 -35.60 39.46
C LYS A 298 -26.66 -34.97 38.48
N MET A 299 -27.45 -33.98 38.91
CA MET A 299 -28.58 -33.47 38.10
C MET A 299 -28.33 -32.16 37.32
N ARG A 300 -27.20 -31.45 37.55
CA ARG A 300 -27.02 -30.08 37.02
C ARG A 300 -26.14 -29.95 35.76
N GLU A 301 -25.50 -31.02 35.29
CA GLU A 301 -24.56 -30.95 34.15
C GLU A 301 -25.18 -31.18 32.76
N LYS A 302 -26.46 -31.59 32.67
CA LYS A 302 -27.06 -32.00 31.38
C LYS A 302 -27.75 -30.89 30.58
N GLU A 303 -28.12 -29.76 31.20
CA GLU A 303 -28.99 -28.76 30.57
C GLU A 303 -28.24 -27.71 29.71
N ILE A 304 -26.90 -27.66 29.78
CA ILE A 304 -26.09 -26.56 29.21
C ILE A 304 -25.62 -26.82 27.75
N ARG A 305 -25.98 -27.95 27.12
CA ARG A 305 -25.42 -28.33 25.79
C ARG A 305 -26.31 -28.11 24.55
N ASP A 306 -27.64 -28.07 24.68
CA ASP A 306 -28.51 -28.31 23.52
C ASP A 306 -29.10 -27.05 22.83
N GLU A 307 -28.99 -25.86 23.42
CA GLU A 307 -29.64 -24.64 22.89
C GLU A 307 -28.83 -23.84 21.85
N ALA A 308 -27.59 -24.24 21.55
CA ALA A 308 -26.65 -23.41 20.78
C ALA A 308 -26.69 -23.56 19.23
N ILE A 309 -27.47 -24.50 18.66
CA ILE A 309 -27.29 -24.95 17.26
C ILE A 309 -28.41 -24.55 16.28
N GLU A 310 -29.66 -24.33 16.71
CA GLU A 310 -30.81 -24.12 15.79
C GLU A 310 -30.82 -22.76 15.05
N ILE A 311 -30.23 -21.70 15.64
CA ILE A 311 -30.46 -20.30 15.21
C ILE A 311 -29.84 -19.93 13.84
N ARG A 312 -28.94 -20.75 13.27
CA ARG A 312 -28.08 -20.32 12.13
C ARG A 312 -28.42 -20.85 10.73
N ARG A 313 -29.52 -21.58 10.51
CA ARG A 313 -29.75 -22.33 9.23
C ARG A 313 -30.94 -21.92 8.35
N LYS A 314 -31.88 -21.07 8.79
CA LYS A 314 -33.19 -20.90 8.10
C LYS A 314 -33.46 -19.53 7.41
N MET A 315 -32.42 -18.71 7.14
CA MET A 315 -32.60 -17.29 6.72
C MET A 315 -31.72 -16.85 5.51
N ALA A 316 -31.55 -17.66 4.46
CA ALA A 316 -30.56 -17.33 3.40
C ALA A 316 -30.86 -17.57 1.90
N GLU A 317 -31.80 -18.43 1.45
CA GLU A 317 -31.57 -19.02 0.10
C GLU A 317 -32.72 -19.26 -0.90
N LYS A 318 -33.99 -18.82 -0.70
CA LYS A 318 -35.04 -19.00 -1.75
C LYS A 318 -35.92 -17.77 -1.99
N ALA A 319 -35.32 -16.74 -2.59
CA ALA A 319 -35.98 -15.51 -3.02
C ALA A 319 -35.53 -15.06 -4.43
N LYS A 320 -35.44 -15.98 -5.41
CA LYS A 320 -35.17 -15.64 -6.82
C LYS A 320 -35.91 -16.55 -7.82
N ALA A 321 -36.48 -15.90 -8.83
CA ALA A 321 -37.00 -16.40 -10.11
C ALA A 321 -38.51 -16.72 -10.23
N GLU A 322 -39.34 -15.68 -10.16
CA GLU A 322 -40.41 -15.51 -11.16
C GLU A 322 -39.77 -14.99 -12.47
N GLN A 323 -40.08 -15.59 -13.64
CA GLN A 323 -40.22 -14.90 -14.93
C GLN A 323 -40.64 -15.86 -16.08
N ASN A 324 -41.43 -15.31 -17.02
CA ASN A 324 -41.88 -15.88 -18.32
C ASN A 324 -42.99 -16.96 -18.17
N GLU A 325 -44.27 -16.77 -18.52
CA GLU A 325 -44.98 -15.98 -19.57
C GLU A 325 -44.92 -16.57 -21.00
N GLN A 326 -46.05 -16.42 -21.72
CA GLN A 326 -46.28 -16.55 -23.18
C GLN A 326 -46.57 -17.95 -23.77
N LEU A 327 -47.85 -18.21 -24.10
CA LEU A 327 -48.33 -19.13 -25.16
C LEU A 327 -49.79 -18.81 -25.58
N ALA A 328 -49.97 -18.26 -26.80
CA ALA A 328 -51.14 -18.20 -27.72
C ALA A 328 -52.61 -18.17 -27.19
N GLU A 329 -53.54 -17.29 -27.59
CA GLU A 329 -53.71 -16.41 -28.77
C GLU A 329 -54.09 -17.09 -30.12
N GLU A 330 -55.11 -17.98 -30.13
CA GLU A 330 -55.41 -18.83 -31.31
C GLU A 330 -56.92 -19.05 -31.65
N LYS A 331 -57.83 -18.06 -31.50
CA LYS A 331 -59.31 -18.28 -31.65
C LYS A 331 -60.19 -17.16 -32.28
N ARG A 332 -59.84 -16.47 -33.38
CA ARG A 332 -60.65 -15.29 -33.86
C ARG A 332 -61.04 -15.07 -35.34
N GLU A 333 -60.84 -15.97 -36.31
CA GLU A 333 -61.07 -15.63 -37.76
C GLU A 333 -61.96 -16.59 -38.61
N ARG A 334 -63.31 -16.60 -38.51
CA ARG A 334 -64.15 -17.50 -39.39
C ARG A 334 -65.56 -17.07 -39.89
N ILE A 335 -66.05 -15.82 -39.80
CA ILE A 335 -67.48 -15.51 -40.14
C ILE A 335 -67.69 -14.17 -40.93
N PHE A 336 -67.80 -14.16 -42.28
CA PHE A 336 -68.27 -12.95 -43.04
C PHE A 336 -68.72 -13.04 -44.56
N GLN A 337 -69.18 -14.13 -45.20
CA GLN A 337 -69.41 -14.06 -46.69
C GLN A 337 -70.60 -14.82 -47.33
N LYS A 338 -71.84 -14.26 -47.41
CA LYS A 338 -72.91 -14.59 -48.42
C LYS A 338 -73.97 -13.47 -48.62
N ALA A 339 -74.50 -13.34 -49.86
CA ALA A 339 -75.86 -12.91 -50.32
C ALA A 339 -76.16 -11.47 -50.90
N VAL A 340 -76.00 -11.23 -52.23
CA VAL A 340 -76.50 -10.01 -52.98
C VAL A 340 -76.68 -10.25 -54.53
N LYS A 341 -77.88 -10.52 -55.13
CA LYS A 341 -78.08 -10.62 -56.63
C LYS A 341 -79.56 -10.65 -57.22
N GLU A 342 -80.36 -9.58 -57.35
CA GLU A 342 -81.67 -9.59 -58.12
C GLU A 342 -82.19 -8.18 -58.58
N PHE A 343 -82.38 -7.84 -59.89
CA PHE A 343 -83.05 -6.54 -60.27
C PHE A 343 -83.68 -6.29 -61.71
N ASP A 344 -83.33 -6.99 -62.79
CA ASP A 344 -82.68 -6.28 -63.94
C ASP A 344 -83.43 -5.91 -65.28
N GLU A 345 -84.74 -6.11 -65.51
CA GLU A 345 -85.24 -6.45 -66.90
C GLU A 345 -85.71 -5.39 -67.96
N LEU A 346 -86.30 -4.22 -67.64
CA LEU A 346 -87.26 -3.50 -68.55
C LEU A 346 -86.67 -2.58 -69.67
N ALA A 347 -87.08 -2.71 -70.98
CA ALA A 347 -86.58 -1.81 -72.05
C ALA A 347 -87.29 -1.53 -73.44
N ILE A 348 -88.29 -2.27 -73.97
CA ILE A 348 -88.32 -2.55 -75.44
C ILE A 348 -89.07 -1.62 -76.47
N GLN A 349 -90.03 -0.75 -76.15
CA GLN A 349 -91.04 -0.31 -77.16
C GLN A 349 -90.77 0.89 -78.13
N LYS A 350 -89.55 1.45 -78.27
CA LYS A 350 -89.33 2.80 -78.85
C LYS A 350 -89.02 2.93 -80.38
N ASP A 351 -89.31 1.94 -81.22
CA ASP A 351 -88.56 1.80 -82.49
C ASP A 351 -89.21 2.18 -83.84
N ALA A 352 -90.54 2.29 -83.98
CA ALA A 352 -91.17 2.31 -85.31
C ALA A 352 -91.14 3.65 -86.10
N GLU A 353 -91.38 4.80 -85.45
CA GLU A 353 -91.51 6.11 -86.15
C GLU A 353 -90.24 6.60 -86.85
N LYS A 354 -89.10 5.95 -86.57
CA LYS A 354 -87.80 6.27 -87.19
C LYS A 354 -87.81 6.13 -88.72
N ALA A 355 -88.71 5.31 -89.28
CA ALA A 355 -88.56 4.73 -90.62
C ALA A 355 -88.55 5.71 -91.82
N GLN A 356 -89.40 6.75 -91.85
CA GLN A 356 -89.55 7.59 -93.06
C GLN A 356 -88.58 8.78 -93.11
N ARG A 357 -88.19 9.32 -91.95
CA ARG A 357 -87.12 10.34 -91.87
C ARG A 357 -85.82 9.83 -92.51
N LEU A 358 -85.57 8.52 -92.45
CA LEU A 358 -84.37 7.87 -92.98
C LEU A 358 -84.13 8.10 -94.49
N ALA A 359 -85.18 8.27 -95.31
CA ALA A 359 -85.06 8.16 -96.76
C ALA A 359 -84.54 9.42 -97.46
N GLN A 360 -85.04 10.61 -97.10
CA GLN A 360 -84.44 11.87 -97.58
C GLN A 360 -83.10 12.13 -96.89
N GLU A 361 -83.03 11.83 -95.59
CA GLU A 361 -81.74 11.73 -94.91
C GLU A 361 -80.78 10.78 -95.66
N ALA A 362 -81.22 9.74 -96.39
CA ALA A 362 -80.32 8.79 -97.05
C ALA A 362 -79.54 9.41 -98.22
N SER A 363 -80.13 10.31 -99.01
CA SER A 363 -79.43 10.95 -100.12
C SER A 363 -78.38 11.93 -99.61
N ASP A 364 -78.78 12.82 -98.69
CA ASP A 364 -77.88 13.76 -98.04
C ASP A 364 -76.83 13.01 -97.20
N LYS A 365 -77.17 11.88 -96.57
CA LYS A 365 -76.20 10.95 -95.98
C LYS A 365 -75.22 10.47 -97.05
N THR A 366 -75.63 10.00 -98.22
CA THR A 366 -74.66 9.48 -99.22
C THR A 366 -73.67 10.51 -99.74
N GLU A 367 -74.03 11.77 -99.90
CA GLU A 367 -73.09 12.80 -100.35
C GLU A 367 -72.20 13.31 -99.20
N ASN A 368 -72.80 13.62 -98.04
CA ASN A 368 -72.03 13.92 -96.84
C ASN A 368 -71.12 12.75 -96.45
N TYR A 369 -71.51 11.50 -96.70
CA TYR A 369 -70.70 10.30 -96.47
C TYR A 369 -69.53 10.19 -97.45
N LYS A 370 -69.68 10.59 -98.71
CA LYS A 370 -68.55 10.67 -99.66
C LYS A 370 -67.55 11.75 -99.27
N GLU A 371 -68.01 12.92 -98.84
CA GLU A 371 -67.13 13.97 -98.32
C GLU A 371 -66.48 13.57 -97.00
N HIS A 372 -67.26 12.97 -96.09
CA HIS A 372 -66.77 12.42 -94.84
C HIS A 372 -65.73 11.34 -95.10
N LEU A 373 -65.95 10.42 -96.05
CA LEU A 373 -64.96 9.41 -96.43
C LEU A 373 -63.64 10.04 -96.89
N LYS A 374 -63.67 11.09 -97.71
CA LYS A 374 -62.45 11.80 -98.12
C LYS A 374 -61.75 12.48 -96.94
N LYS A 375 -62.50 13.22 -96.12
CA LYS A 375 -61.98 13.88 -94.90
C LYS A 375 -61.45 12.85 -93.90
N GLU A 376 -62.07 11.68 -93.80
CA GLU A 376 -61.68 10.56 -92.94
C GLU A 376 -60.45 9.84 -93.51
N GLU A 377 -60.32 9.65 -94.82
CA GLU A 377 -59.09 9.16 -95.45
C GLU A 377 -57.91 10.11 -95.24
N GLU A 378 -58.13 11.42 -95.36
CA GLU A 378 -57.12 12.45 -95.06
C GLU A 378 -56.78 12.47 -93.56
N ARG A 379 -57.77 12.31 -92.68
CA ARG A 379 -57.54 12.17 -91.23
C ARG A 379 -56.77 10.89 -90.90
N ILE A 380 -57.11 9.75 -91.50
CA ILE A 380 -56.39 8.48 -91.33
C ILE A 380 -54.95 8.59 -91.85
N LYS A 381 -54.70 9.29 -92.97
CA LYS A 381 -53.34 9.55 -93.48
C LYS A 381 -52.53 10.42 -92.52
N THR A 382 -53.09 11.54 -92.07
CA THR A 382 -52.43 12.44 -91.11
C THR A 382 -52.25 11.79 -89.73
N GLU A 383 -53.21 11.01 -89.24
CA GLU A 383 -53.08 10.17 -88.04
C GLU A 383 -51.99 9.10 -88.22
N ALA A 384 -51.87 8.46 -89.39
CA ALA A 384 -50.82 7.48 -89.65
C ALA A 384 -49.43 8.12 -89.72
N GLU A 385 -49.31 9.34 -90.24
CA GLU A 385 -48.08 10.13 -90.22
C GLU A 385 -47.72 10.61 -88.81
N LEU A 386 -48.70 11.10 -88.04
CA LEU A 386 -48.55 11.41 -86.61
C LEU A 386 -48.09 10.17 -85.82
N ARG A 387 -48.72 9.01 -85.99
CA ARG A 387 -48.30 7.76 -85.34
C ARG A 387 -46.89 7.34 -85.74
N LYS A 388 -46.48 7.50 -87.00
CA LYS A 388 -45.09 7.25 -87.44
C LYS A 388 -44.10 8.22 -86.78
N TRP A 389 -44.46 9.49 -86.68
CA TRP A 389 -43.64 10.52 -86.03
C TRP A 389 -43.53 10.31 -84.51
N GLU A 390 -44.64 9.99 -83.85
CA GLU A 390 -44.68 9.61 -82.43
C GLU A 390 -43.85 8.35 -82.17
N MET A 391 -43.98 7.31 -82.99
CA MET A 391 -43.14 6.10 -82.93
C MET A 391 -41.66 6.46 -83.04
N LEU A 392 -41.27 7.25 -84.04
CA LEU A 392 -39.88 7.67 -84.24
C LEU A 392 -39.34 8.48 -83.06
N ASN A 393 -40.17 9.35 -82.48
CA ASN A 393 -39.79 10.11 -81.28
C ASN A 393 -39.74 9.24 -80.03
N ARG A 394 -40.61 8.22 -79.90
CA ARG A 394 -40.50 7.21 -78.84
C ARG A 394 -39.19 6.45 -78.96
N TYR A 395 -38.81 5.97 -80.15
CA TYR A 395 -37.52 5.32 -80.36
C TYR A 395 -36.32 6.23 -80.01
N LYS A 396 -36.30 7.47 -80.48
CA LYS A 396 -35.27 8.46 -80.11
C LYS A 396 -35.21 8.70 -78.59
N THR A 397 -36.37 8.75 -77.93
CA THR A 397 -36.47 8.95 -76.48
C THR A 397 -35.99 7.71 -75.73
N THR A 398 -36.37 6.51 -76.15
CA THR A 398 -35.88 5.24 -75.61
C THR A 398 -34.37 5.13 -75.77
N ASP A 399 -33.80 5.40 -76.96
CA ASP A 399 -32.35 5.39 -77.20
C ASP A 399 -31.59 6.39 -76.32
N ALA A 400 -32.18 7.58 -76.09
CA ALA A 400 -31.59 8.59 -75.21
C ALA A 400 -31.64 8.17 -73.73
N MET A 401 -32.77 7.62 -73.29
CA MET A 401 -32.93 7.06 -71.94
C MET A 401 -31.99 5.88 -71.72
N ASP A 402 -31.87 4.96 -72.69
CA ASP A 402 -30.97 3.80 -72.65
C ASP A 402 -29.50 4.21 -72.49
N LYS A 403 -29.07 5.28 -73.17
CA LYS A 403 -27.73 5.87 -73.02
C LYS A 403 -27.56 6.47 -71.63
N PHE A 404 -28.49 7.31 -71.19
CA PHE A 404 -28.48 7.89 -69.85
C PHE A 404 -28.44 6.82 -68.75
N ASP A 405 -29.19 5.73 -68.92
CA ASP A 405 -29.22 4.62 -67.97
C ASP A 405 -27.91 3.83 -67.94
N LYS A 406 -27.27 3.62 -69.10
CA LYS A 406 -25.94 3.01 -69.22
C LYS A 406 -24.88 3.88 -68.57
N ASP A 407 -24.89 5.19 -68.83
CA ASP A 407 -23.96 6.15 -68.25
C ASP A 407 -24.16 6.27 -66.73
N ALA A 408 -25.40 6.36 -66.25
CA ALA A 408 -25.73 6.37 -64.82
C ALA A 408 -25.37 5.05 -64.11
N LYS A 409 -25.40 3.89 -64.81
CA LYS A 409 -24.89 2.60 -64.29
C LYS A 409 -23.37 2.60 -64.22
N MET A 410 -22.69 3.12 -65.24
CA MET A 410 -21.22 3.24 -65.28
C MET A 410 -20.70 4.22 -64.21
N GLU A 411 -21.34 5.37 -64.02
CA GLU A 411 -21.02 6.29 -62.94
C GLU A 411 -21.19 5.66 -61.56
N ARG A 412 -22.31 4.97 -61.31
CA ARG A 412 -22.55 4.26 -60.05
C ARG A 412 -21.47 3.21 -59.79
N ARG A 413 -21.10 2.42 -60.82
CA ARG A 413 -20.00 1.46 -60.75
C ARG A 413 -18.66 2.14 -60.45
N ASN A 414 -18.34 3.26 -61.10
CA ASN A 414 -17.12 4.01 -60.87
C ASN A 414 -17.06 4.63 -59.47
N LYS A 415 -18.18 5.14 -58.94
CA LYS A 415 -18.31 5.62 -57.56
C LYS A 415 -18.07 4.49 -56.54
N ILE A 416 -18.64 3.30 -56.77
CA ILE A 416 -18.40 2.11 -55.94
C ILE A 416 -16.94 1.66 -56.00
N LEU A 417 -16.31 1.68 -57.18
CA LEU A 417 -14.90 1.30 -57.35
C LEU A 417 -13.95 2.27 -56.64
N LYS A 418 -14.19 3.58 -56.74
CA LYS A 418 -13.45 4.60 -55.99
C LYS A 418 -13.59 4.40 -54.49
N TYR A 419 -14.83 4.35 -53.98
CA TYR A 419 -15.09 4.12 -52.56
C TYR A 419 -14.45 2.83 -52.02
N ARG A 420 -14.42 1.75 -52.83
CA ARG A 420 -13.70 0.52 -52.48
C ARG A 420 -12.18 0.70 -52.45
N ALA A 421 -11.60 1.50 -53.34
CA ALA A 421 -10.18 1.83 -53.30
C ALA A 421 -9.85 2.65 -52.04
N ASP A 422 -10.62 3.70 -51.76
CA ASP A 422 -10.48 4.55 -50.57
C ASP A 422 -10.57 3.72 -49.27
N LEU A 423 -11.50 2.76 -49.20
CA LEU A 423 -11.61 1.83 -48.06
C LEU A 423 -10.40 0.90 -47.92
N LEU A 424 -9.84 0.40 -49.03
CA LEU A 424 -8.65 -0.45 -49.00
C LEU A 424 -7.39 0.34 -48.59
N GLU A 425 -7.28 1.59 -49.01
CA GLU A 425 -6.23 2.52 -48.58
C GLU A 425 -6.35 2.79 -47.07
N GLN A 426 -7.54 3.15 -46.57
CA GLN A 426 -7.79 3.32 -45.14
C GLN A 426 -7.51 2.05 -44.32
N MET A 427 -7.83 0.85 -44.84
CA MET A 427 -7.49 -0.41 -44.17
C MET A 427 -5.97 -0.62 -44.10
N ALA A 428 -5.23 -0.34 -45.18
CA ALA A 428 -3.78 -0.46 -45.22
C ALA A 428 -3.08 0.58 -44.33
N GLU A 429 -3.56 1.82 -44.30
CA GLU A 429 -3.10 2.86 -43.37
C GLU A 429 -3.31 2.45 -41.92
N ASN A 430 -4.53 2.02 -41.56
CA ASN A 430 -4.84 1.57 -40.20
C ASN A 430 -4.00 0.35 -39.78
N GLU A 431 -3.76 -0.61 -40.68
CA GLU A 431 -2.88 -1.75 -40.40
C GLU A 431 -1.41 -1.32 -40.23
N ALA A 432 -0.94 -0.35 -41.02
CA ALA A 432 0.40 0.21 -40.89
C ALA A 432 0.57 1.04 -39.61
N VAL A 433 -0.45 1.79 -39.17
CA VAL A 433 -0.49 2.47 -37.87
C VAL A 433 -0.43 1.44 -36.75
N ARG A 434 -1.30 0.42 -36.77
CA ARG A 434 -1.31 -0.64 -35.76
C ARG A 434 0.03 -1.38 -35.65
N LYS A 435 0.69 -1.68 -36.77
CA LYS A 435 2.04 -2.30 -36.76
C LYS A 435 3.09 -1.39 -36.12
N LYS A 436 3.05 -0.09 -36.40
CA LYS A 436 3.93 0.89 -35.75
C LYS A 436 3.64 1.02 -34.25
N GLU A 437 2.38 1.03 -33.84
CA GLU A 437 1.97 1.00 -32.43
C GLU A 437 2.47 -0.27 -31.74
N GLU A 438 2.25 -1.45 -32.32
CA GLU A 438 2.74 -2.73 -31.81
C GLU A 438 4.28 -2.80 -31.74
N GLU A 439 5.01 -2.12 -32.64
CA GLU A 439 6.47 -1.99 -32.59
C GLU A 439 6.93 -1.02 -31.49
N ILE A 440 6.28 0.15 -31.39
CA ILE A 440 6.53 1.15 -30.34
C ILE A 440 6.27 0.56 -28.95
N ASP A 441 5.17 -0.17 -28.76
CA ASP A 441 4.82 -0.84 -27.50
C ASP A 441 5.83 -1.94 -27.14
N LYS A 442 6.33 -2.72 -28.11
CA LYS A 442 7.41 -3.70 -27.87
C LYS A 442 8.70 -3.00 -27.43
N ILE A 443 9.08 -1.91 -28.09
CA ILE A 443 10.26 -1.12 -27.74
C ILE A 443 10.10 -0.48 -26.35
N LEU A 444 8.95 0.14 -26.06
CA LEU A 444 8.64 0.74 -24.76
C LEU A 444 8.66 -0.31 -23.65
N THR A 445 7.98 -1.46 -23.84
CA THR A 445 7.94 -2.54 -22.85
C THR A 445 9.34 -3.10 -22.58
N GLN A 446 10.14 -3.31 -23.63
CA GLN A 446 11.51 -3.81 -23.50
C GLN A 446 12.44 -2.79 -22.84
N ALA A 447 12.31 -1.50 -23.16
CA ALA A 447 13.07 -0.43 -22.51
C ALA A 447 12.68 -0.27 -21.04
N MET A 448 11.38 -0.23 -20.73
CA MET A 448 10.87 -0.13 -19.36
C MET A 448 11.34 -1.30 -18.50
N SER A 449 11.25 -2.55 -19.00
CA SER A 449 11.74 -3.74 -18.28
C SER A 449 13.21 -3.60 -17.91
N LYS A 450 14.09 -3.24 -18.87
CA LYS A 450 15.52 -3.01 -18.60
C LYS A 450 15.72 -1.94 -17.51
N THR A 451 15.04 -0.80 -17.60
CA THR A 451 15.19 0.26 -16.58
C THR A 451 14.64 -0.14 -15.20
N ASP A 452 13.74 -1.12 -15.10
CA ASP A 452 13.27 -1.64 -13.81
C ASP A 452 14.22 -2.71 -13.26
N ASP A 453 14.81 -3.54 -14.12
CA ASP A 453 15.89 -4.48 -13.77
C ASP A 453 17.13 -3.74 -13.26
N ASP A 454 17.57 -2.70 -13.96
CA ASP A 454 18.72 -1.86 -13.56
C ASP A 454 18.50 -1.20 -12.19
N LYS A 455 17.29 -0.67 -11.94
CA LYS A 455 16.91 -0.11 -10.62
C LYS A 455 16.87 -1.18 -9.54
N PHE A 456 16.40 -2.38 -9.85
CA PHE A 456 16.38 -3.49 -8.91
C PHE A 456 17.80 -3.91 -8.51
N PHE A 457 18.71 -4.08 -9.48
CA PHE A 457 20.09 -4.46 -9.19
C PHE A 457 20.88 -3.34 -8.50
N ALA A 458 20.69 -2.07 -8.89
CA ALA A 458 21.31 -0.94 -8.18
C ALA A 458 20.91 -0.91 -6.68
N TYR A 459 19.62 -1.06 -6.37
CA TYR A 459 19.14 -1.13 -4.99
C TYR A 459 19.64 -2.39 -4.25
N ALA A 460 19.80 -3.51 -4.95
CA ALA A 460 20.39 -4.72 -4.39
C ALA A 460 21.88 -4.56 -4.06
N ASP A 461 22.65 -3.88 -4.91
CA ASP A 461 24.05 -3.59 -4.66
C ASP A 461 24.22 -2.56 -3.52
N GLU A 462 23.33 -1.58 -3.39
CA GLU A 462 23.25 -0.69 -2.21
C GLU A 462 23.03 -1.47 -0.91
N ILE A 463 22.06 -2.39 -0.87
CA ILE A 463 21.80 -3.26 0.29
C ILE A 463 23.00 -4.16 0.59
N LEU A 464 23.55 -4.87 -0.41
CA LEU A 464 24.70 -5.75 -0.21
C LEU A 464 25.94 -4.98 0.29
N ALA A 465 26.14 -3.75 -0.19
CA ALA A 465 27.20 -2.88 0.31
C ALA A 465 26.96 -2.46 1.78
N GLN A 466 25.70 -2.18 2.16
CA GLN A 466 25.34 -1.87 3.55
C GLN A 466 25.51 -3.08 4.48
N GLU A 467 25.06 -4.27 4.07
CA GLU A 467 25.22 -5.53 4.81
C GLU A 467 26.70 -5.86 5.03
N ARG A 468 27.54 -5.76 3.98
CA ARG A 468 28.99 -5.99 4.08
C ARG A 468 29.68 -4.99 5.00
N LYS A 469 29.34 -3.70 4.91
CA LYS A 469 29.89 -2.64 5.79
C LYS A 469 29.55 -2.86 7.27
N THR A 470 28.41 -3.49 7.56
CA THR A 470 27.91 -3.72 8.92
C THR A 470 28.22 -5.13 9.45
N GLY A 471 28.86 -5.99 8.65
CA GLY A 471 29.16 -7.38 9.04
C GLY A 471 27.93 -8.30 9.08
N ARG A 472 26.83 -7.92 8.41
CA ARG A 472 25.60 -8.73 8.33
C ARG A 472 25.73 -9.84 7.29
N SER A 473 24.92 -10.89 7.45
CA SER A 473 24.85 -11.99 6.49
C SER A 473 24.17 -11.56 5.18
N THR A 474 24.89 -11.55 4.06
CA THR A 474 24.34 -11.21 2.73
C THR A 474 23.43 -12.29 2.15
N TYR A 475 23.41 -13.49 2.74
CA TYR A 475 22.73 -14.67 2.21
C TYR A 475 21.22 -14.48 1.93
N PRO A 476 20.41 -13.83 2.80
CA PRO A 476 19.00 -13.57 2.49
C PRO A 476 18.83 -12.73 1.23
N THR A 477 19.65 -11.69 1.08
CA THR A 477 19.60 -10.72 -0.02
C THR A 477 20.07 -11.36 -1.32
N GLU A 478 21.18 -12.10 -1.30
CA GLU A 478 21.65 -12.90 -2.44
C GLU A 478 20.60 -13.91 -2.92
N LYS A 479 19.90 -14.58 -1.98
CA LYS A 479 18.78 -15.48 -2.30
C LYS A 479 17.60 -14.76 -2.96
N ALA A 480 17.27 -13.54 -2.52
CA ALA A 480 16.23 -12.72 -3.15
C ALA A 480 16.63 -12.29 -4.58
N ILE A 481 17.89 -11.91 -4.81
CA ILE A 481 18.43 -11.58 -6.14
C ILE A 481 18.35 -12.80 -7.08
N ILE A 482 18.69 -14.01 -6.60
CA ILE A 482 18.56 -15.24 -7.38
C ILE A 482 17.08 -15.54 -7.69
N GLY A 483 16.18 -15.31 -6.73
CA GLY A 483 14.73 -15.42 -6.94
C GLY A 483 14.23 -14.51 -8.05
N TYR A 484 14.63 -13.23 -8.02
CA TYR A 484 14.33 -12.26 -9.07
C TYR A 484 14.84 -12.72 -10.44
N LYS A 485 16.14 -13.06 -10.54
CA LYS A 485 16.75 -13.49 -11.80
C LYS A 485 16.10 -14.75 -12.40
N LYS A 486 15.53 -15.63 -11.57
CA LYS A 486 14.74 -16.78 -12.01
C LYS A 486 13.35 -16.38 -12.50
N ASN A 487 12.64 -15.51 -11.77
CA ASN A 487 11.29 -15.08 -12.13
C ASN A 487 11.24 -14.29 -13.45
N PHE A 488 12.29 -13.49 -13.73
CA PHE A 488 12.41 -12.67 -14.94
C PHE A 488 13.22 -13.35 -16.07
N ASN A 489 13.57 -14.64 -15.93
CA ASN A 489 14.39 -15.41 -16.91
C ASN A 489 15.72 -14.72 -17.32
N ILE A 490 16.30 -13.90 -16.43
CA ILE A 490 17.57 -13.18 -16.67
C ILE A 490 18.76 -14.15 -16.60
N LEU A 491 18.63 -15.22 -15.82
CA LEU A 491 19.56 -16.36 -15.87
C LEU A 491 19.08 -17.36 -16.93
N PRO A 492 19.97 -17.90 -17.79
CA PRO A 492 19.64 -19.09 -18.55
C PRO A 492 19.28 -20.24 -17.60
N ARG A 493 18.49 -21.22 -18.08
CA ARG A 493 18.24 -22.48 -17.36
C ARG A 493 19.52 -23.33 -17.31
N THR A 494 20.47 -22.92 -16.49
CA THR A 494 21.61 -23.73 -16.06
C THR A 494 21.43 -24.03 -14.58
N ASP A 495 21.64 -25.29 -14.22
CA ASP A 495 21.60 -25.72 -12.82
C ASP A 495 22.80 -25.14 -12.08
N ILE A 496 22.65 -23.91 -11.58
CA ILE A 496 23.57 -23.31 -10.62
C ILE A 496 23.45 -24.12 -9.33
N LYS A 497 24.22 -25.20 -9.28
CA LYS A 497 24.60 -25.90 -8.06
C LYS A 497 25.39 -24.90 -7.23
N PHE A 498 24.67 -24.15 -6.40
CA PHE A 498 25.30 -23.40 -5.32
C PHE A 498 26.13 -24.42 -4.55
N GLU A 499 27.42 -24.14 -4.38
CA GLU A 499 28.33 -25.02 -3.67
C GLU A 499 27.94 -24.96 -2.19
N ALA A 500 27.00 -25.83 -1.83
CA ALA A 500 26.42 -25.86 -0.52
C ALA A 500 27.54 -26.16 0.46
N TYR A 501 27.90 -25.16 1.27
CA TYR A 501 28.39 -25.43 2.61
C TYR A 501 27.52 -26.55 3.16
N LYS A 502 28.17 -27.66 3.52
CA LYS A 502 27.54 -28.91 3.95
C LYS A 502 26.81 -28.71 5.28
N THR A 503 25.70 -27.97 5.24
CA THR A 503 24.63 -28.12 6.21
C THR A 503 24.25 -29.59 6.18
N SER A 504 24.26 -30.21 7.35
CA SER A 504 24.18 -31.67 7.55
C SER A 504 22.80 -32.27 7.25
N LYS A 505 22.06 -31.69 6.30
CA LYS A 505 20.62 -31.84 6.12
C LYS A 505 20.15 -33.14 5.46
N GLU A 506 21.08 -34.02 5.06
CA GLU A 506 20.77 -35.31 4.44
C GLU A 506 21.28 -36.52 5.25
N ARG A 507 21.64 -36.34 6.53
CA ARG A 507 21.78 -37.46 7.47
C ARG A 507 20.99 -37.20 8.77
N ASN A 508 20.12 -38.14 9.10
CA ASN A 508 19.52 -38.39 10.42
C ASN A 508 18.37 -37.49 10.94
N ALA A 509 17.82 -36.55 10.17
CA ALA A 509 16.64 -35.79 10.62
C ALA A 509 15.37 -36.67 10.82
N VAL A 510 15.20 -37.73 10.01
CA VAL A 510 14.04 -38.64 10.10
C VAL A 510 14.26 -39.76 11.13
N ASP A 511 15.51 -40.15 11.38
CA ASP A 511 15.83 -41.25 12.30
C ASP A 511 15.97 -40.81 13.76
N ILE A 512 16.45 -39.60 14.06
CA ILE A 512 16.58 -39.15 15.46
C ILE A 512 15.19 -39.09 16.13
N CYS A 513 14.16 -38.55 15.47
CA CYS A 513 12.81 -38.55 16.02
C CYS A 513 12.21 -39.97 16.16
N LYS A 514 12.51 -40.90 15.25
CA LYS A 514 12.07 -42.30 15.37
C LYS A 514 12.82 -43.06 16.46
N GLN A 515 14.12 -42.83 16.62
CA GLN A 515 14.93 -43.42 17.69
C GLN A 515 14.49 -42.90 19.06
N TYR A 516 14.27 -41.58 19.20
CA TYR A 516 13.79 -40.99 20.45
C TYR A 516 12.36 -41.46 20.81
N ALA A 517 11.48 -41.59 19.81
CA ALA A 517 10.15 -42.18 20.00
C ALA A 517 10.22 -43.67 20.39
N ASN A 518 11.10 -44.46 19.76
CA ASN A 518 11.30 -45.87 20.08
C ASN A 518 11.93 -46.07 21.47
N GLU A 519 12.89 -45.23 21.89
CA GLU A 519 13.40 -45.25 23.26
C GLU A 519 12.32 -44.91 24.28
N MET A 520 11.51 -43.88 24.03
CA MET A 520 10.37 -43.52 24.89
C MET A 520 9.33 -44.65 24.98
N LEU A 521 9.09 -45.39 23.90
CA LEU A 521 8.21 -46.55 23.88
C LEU A 521 8.82 -47.77 24.58
N GLN A 522 10.12 -48.00 24.48
CA GLN A 522 10.81 -49.07 25.22
C GLN A 522 10.88 -48.77 26.73
N LYS A 523 11.16 -47.51 27.11
CA LYS A 523 11.14 -47.04 28.51
C LYS A 523 9.74 -47.10 29.14
N ARG A 524 8.67 -47.21 28.34
CA ARG A 524 7.27 -47.41 28.78
C ARG A 524 6.83 -48.89 28.92
N LYS A 525 7.74 -49.86 28.80
CA LYS A 525 7.41 -51.26 29.15
C LYS A 525 7.29 -51.43 30.67
N CYS A 526 6.05 -51.35 31.15
CA CYS A 526 5.61 -51.70 32.51
C CYS A 526 6.35 -52.95 33.03
N LYS A 527 6.95 -52.91 34.24
CA LYS A 527 7.56 -54.07 34.95
C LYS A 527 6.53 -55.12 35.42
N CYS A 528 5.40 -55.22 34.71
CA CYS A 528 4.13 -55.74 35.19
C CYS A 528 3.77 -57.09 34.53
N ARG A 529 4.73 -57.73 33.85
CA ARG A 529 4.51 -58.92 33.02
C ARG A 529 5.63 -59.96 33.11
N GLN A 530 6.19 -60.12 34.31
CA GLN A 530 7.10 -61.21 34.69
C GLN A 530 6.61 -61.93 35.97
N SER A 531 5.36 -62.36 35.95
CA SER A 531 4.90 -63.54 36.69
C SER A 531 3.81 -64.22 35.84
N THR A 532 3.78 -65.56 35.83
CA THR A 532 3.04 -66.48 34.91
C THR A 532 3.77 -66.97 33.66
N LYS A 533 4.87 -67.71 33.88
CA LYS A 533 4.96 -69.13 33.47
C LYS A 533 6.07 -69.82 34.24
#